data_AF-A0A7T8G6V3-F1
#
_entry.id   AF-A0A7T8G6V3-F1
#
_cell.length_a   1.000
_cell.length_b   1.000
_cell.length_c   1.000
_cell.angle_alpha   90.00
_cell.angle_beta   90.00
_cell.angle_gamma   90.00
#
_symmetry.space_group_name_H-M   'P 1'
#
loop_
_entity.id
_entity.type
_entity.pdbx_description
1 polymer ?
#
loop_
_entity_poly.entity_id
_entity_poly.type
_entity_poly.pdbx_seq_one_letter_code
_entity_poly.pdbx_strand_id
1 'polypeptide(L)' 'DEIERMVNDASKYEQADKMQRERVEAKNALENYAYSMKNTISDTNVSGKLEESDKAALNSAIDTALEWLNNNQEASKE' A
#
# COMPACT_ATOMS: atom_id res chain seq x y z
N ASP A 1 15.87 18.95 32.59
CA ASP A 1 15.01 19.89 31.83
C ASP A 1 13.89 19.15 31.10
N GLU A 2 12.75 19.79 30.81
CA GLU A 2 11.67 19.15 30.03
C GLU A 2 12.13 18.81 28.60
N ILE A 3 12.95 19.69 28.03
CA ILE A 3 13.58 19.53 26.71
C ILE A 3 14.50 18.29 26.67
N GLU A 4 15.28 18.03 27.72
CA GLU A 4 16.16 16.85 27.76
C GLU A 4 15.37 15.54 27.80
N ARG A 5 14.21 15.52 28.49
CA ARG A 5 13.31 14.36 28.46
C ARG A 5 12.75 14.15 27.05
N MET A 6 12.30 15.22 26.39
CA MET A 6 11.78 15.14 25.02
C MET A 6 12.84 14.64 24.02
N VAL A 7 14.09 15.07 24.15
CA VAL A 7 15.20 14.61 23.28
C VAL A 7 15.51 13.13 23.51
N ASN A 8 15.56 12.68 24.77
CA ASN A 8 15.80 11.28 25.09
C ASN A 8 14.64 10.37 24.64
N ASP A 9 13.40 10.82 24.80
CA ASP A 9 12.23 10.09 24.32
C ASP A 9 12.23 10.00 22.79
N ALA A 10 12.50 11.11 22.08
CA ALA A 10 12.59 11.10 20.62
C ALA A 10 13.63 10.10 20.10
N SER A 11 14.83 10.06 20.70
CA SER A 11 15.86 9.09 20.32
C SER A 11 15.45 7.64 20.61
N LYS A 12 14.71 7.40 21.69
CA LYS A 12 14.21 6.07 22.05
C LYS A 12 13.17 5.55 21.06
N TYR A 13 12.30 6.42 20.54
CA TYR A 13 11.21 6.04 19.64
C TYR A 13 11.53 6.18 18.15
N GLU A 14 12.63 6.85 17.78
CA GLU A 14 13.02 7.13 16.39
C GLU A 14 12.92 5.89 15.49
N GLN A 15 13.46 4.75 15.92
CA GLN A 15 13.45 3.53 15.11
C GLN A 15 12.03 2.95 14.94
N ALA A 16 11.22 2.97 16.00
CA ALA A 16 9.84 2.50 15.96
C ALA A 16 8.97 3.40 15.07
N ASP A 17 9.13 4.71 15.18
CA ASP A 17 8.43 5.71 14.37
C ASP A 17 8.82 5.58 12.89
N LYS A 18 10.11 5.32 12.62
CA LYS A 18 10.61 5.06 11.26
C LYS A 18 9.99 3.79 10.67
N MET A 19 10.01 2.67 11.41
CA MET A 19 9.39 1.42 10.94
C MET A 19 7.90 1.59 10.67
N GLN A 20 7.17 2.28 11.56
CA GLN A 20 5.76 2.53 11.37
C GLN A 20 5.49 3.42 10.15
N ARG A 21 6.31 4.46 9.94
CA ARG A 21 6.22 5.33 8.76
C ARG A 21 6.43 4.52 7.48
N GLU A 22 7.52 3.76 7.40
CA GLU A 22 7.85 2.97 6.21
C GLU A 22 6.76 1.93 5.91
N ARG A 23 6.19 1.31 6.94
CA ARG A 23 5.07 0.36 6.83
C ARG A 23 3.83 1.03 6.22
N VAL A 24 3.47 2.20 6.72
CA VAL A 24 2.32 2.98 6.19
C VAL A 24 2.56 3.45 4.76
N GLU A 25 3.78 3.90 4.45
CA GLU A 25 4.15 4.31 3.09
C GLU A 25 4.07 3.13 2.11
N ALA A 26 4.58 1.95 2.50
CA ALA A 26 4.51 0.75 1.68
C ALA A 26 3.06 0.30 1.42
N LYS A 27 2.21 0.32 2.47
CA LYS A 27 0.78 0.05 2.34
C LYS A 27 0.11 0.99 1.35
N ASN A 28 0.31 2.30 1.53
CA ASN A 28 -0.29 3.32 0.68
C ASN A 28 0.20 3.21 -0.77
N ALA A 29 1.47 2.86 -0.97
CA ALA A 29 2.03 2.65 -2.31
C ALA A 29 1.34 1.48 -3.04
N LEU A 30 1.16 0.34 -2.38
CA LEU A 30 0.46 -0.81 -2.96
C LEU A 30 -1.02 -0.51 -3.22
N GLU A 31 -1.70 0.13 -2.27
CA GLU A 31 -3.10 0.51 -2.40
C GLU A 31 -3.32 1.46 -3.59
N ASN A 32 -2.52 2.53 -3.68
CA ASN A 32 -2.59 3.49 -4.78
C ASN A 32 -2.29 2.82 -6.12
N TYR A 33 -1.31 1.92 -6.18
CA TYR A 33 -0.98 1.19 -7.40
C TYR A 33 -2.13 0.27 -7.83
N ALA A 34 -2.72 -0.49 -6.91
CA ALA A 34 -3.85 -1.36 -7.19
C ALA A 34 -5.07 -0.58 -7.74
N TYR A 35 -5.42 0.56 -7.13
CA TYR A 35 -6.49 1.43 -7.65
C TYR A 35 -6.14 2.08 -9.00
N SER A 36 -4.89 2.52 -9.17
CA SER A 36 -4.43 3.05 -10.45
C SER A 36 -4.57 2.01 -11.56
N MET A 37 -4.14 0.76 -11.31
CA MET A 37 -4.29 -0.34 -12.25
C MET A 37 -5.76 -0.65 -12.55
N LYS A 38 -6.63 -0.64 -11.54
CA LYS A 38 -8.08 -0.84 -11.72
C LYS A 38 -8.67 0.18 -12.68
N ASN A 39 -8.29 1.45 -12.53
CA ASN A 39 -8.70 2.53 -13.43
C ASN A 39 -8.13 2.32 -14.84
N THR A 40 -6.85 1.98 -14.96
CA THR A 40 -6.19 1.72 -16.25
C THR A 40 -6.84 0.57 -17.02
N ILE A 41 -7.19 -0.54 -16.36
CA ILE A 41 -7.84 -1.69 -17.00
C ILE A 41 -9.28 -1.38 -17.38
N SER A 42 -9.93 -0.47 -16.66
CA SER A 42 -11.29 -0.01 -16.97
C SER A 42 -11.33 1.01 -18.12
N ASP A 43 -10.21 1.65 -18.45
CA ASP A 43 -10.10 2.59 -19.58
C ASP A 43 -10.33 1.86 -20.91
N THR A 44 -11.27 2.35 -21.73
CA THR A 44 -11.66 1.72 -23.01
C THR A 44 -10.49 1.56 -23.98
N ASN A 45 -9.49 2.45 -23.96
CA ASN A 45 -8.33 2.38 -24.84
C ASN A 45 -7.36 1.25 -24.46
N VAL A 46 -7.39 0.83 -23.20
CA VAL A 46 -6.58 -0.27 -22.67
C VAL A 46 -7.40 -1.55 -22.70
N SER A 47 -8.63 -1.50 -22.17
CA SER A 47 -9.53 -2.63 -22.12
C SER A 47 -9.83 -3.16 -23.53
N GLY A 48 -10.00 -2.31 -24.55
CA GLY A 48 -10.17 -2.76 -25.94
C GLY A 48 -9.00 -3.57 -26.52
N LYS A 49 -7.82 -3.54 -25.88
CA LYS A 49 -6.59 -4.22 -26.33
C LYS A 49 -6.25 -5.48 -25.54
N LEU A 50 -6.97 -5.76 -24.46
CA LEU A 50 -6.75 -6.92 -23.61
C LEU A 50 -7.75 -8.03 -23.95
N GLU A 51 -7.28 -9.27 -23.94
CA GLU A 51 -8.16 -10.43 -24.00
C GLU A 51 -9.03 -10.51 -22.74
N GLU A 52 -10.20 -11.14 -22.85
CA GLU A 52 -11.14 -11.23 -21.72
C GLU A 52 -10.55 -12.02 -20.54
N SER A 53 -9.80 -13.09 -20.84
CA SER A 53 -9.03 -13.87 -19.86
C SER A 53 -8.02 -13.02 -19.10
N ASP A 54 -7.25 -12.18 -19.81
CA ASP A 54 -6.24 -11.31 -19.20
C ASP A 54 -6.89 -10.25 -18.31
N LYS A 55 -7.99 -9.64 -18.77
CA LYS A 55 -8.77 -8.70 -17.93
C LYS A 55 -9.26 -9.36 -16.65
N ALA A 56 -9.83 -10.56 -16.75
CA ALA A 56 -10.34 -11.28 -15.61
C ALA A 56 -9.21 -11.60 -14.61
N ALA A 57 -8.07 -12.08 -15.11
CA ALA A 57 -6.89 -12.36 -14.28
C ALA A 57 -6.36 -11.10 -13.58
N LEU A 58 -6.25 -9.98 -14.30
CA LEU A 58 -5.78 -8.71 -13.74
C LEU A 58 -6.75 -8.16 -12.68
N ASN A 59 -8.06 -8.14 -12.96
CA ASN A 59 -9.05 -7.69 -11.98
C ASN A 59 -9.04 -8.58 -10.72
N SER A 60 -8.96 -9.90 -10.90
CA SER A 60 -8.87 -10.84 -9.77
C SER A 60 -7.62 -10.58 -8.92
N ALA A 61 -6.47 -10.32 -9.54
CA ALA A 61 -5.23 -10.04 -8.81
C ALA A 61 -5.32 -8.72 -8.04
N ILE A 62 -5.90 -7.68 -8.65
CA ILE A 62 -6.11 -6.37 -8.02
C ILE A 62 -7.05 -6.48 -6.82
N ASP A 63 -8.19 -7.14 -7.00
CA ASP A 63 -9.18 -7.30 -5.94
C ASP A 63 -8.61 -8.15 -4.78
N THR A 64 -7.82 -9.20 -5.09
CA THR A 64 -7.11 -9.99 -4.09
C THR A 64 -6.10 -9.14 -3.29
N ALA A 65 -5.34 -8.28 -3.97
CA ALA A 65 -4.37 -7.40 -3.30
C ALA A 65 -5.06 -6.38 -2.38
N LEU A 66 -6.16 -5.77 -2.85
CA LEU A 66 -6.95 -4.81 -2.05
C LEU A 66 -7.61 -5.49 -0.85
N GLU A 67 -8.19 -6.68 -1.04
CA GLU A 67 -8.78 -7.45 0.04
C GLU A 67 -7.73 -7.86 1.08
N TRP A 68 -6.54 -8.29 0.63
CA TRP A 68 -5.44 -8.57 1.53
C TRP A 68 -5.02 -7.33 2.33
N LEU A 69 -4.87 -6.17 1.69
CA LEU A 69 -4.55 -4.92 2.37
C LEU A 69 -5.60 -4.51 3.41
N ASN A 70 -6.88 -4.72 3.11
CA ASN A 70 -7.99 -4.44 4.02
C ASN A 70 -7.97 -5.35 5.25
N ASN A 71 -7.65 -6.64 5.05
CA ASN A 71 -7.59 -7.64 6.11
C ASN A 71 -6.28 -7.60 6.92
N ASN A 72 -5.22 -7.01 6.38
CA ASN A 72 -3.87 -7.00 6.98
C ASN A 72 -3.37 -5.55 7.18
N GLN A 73 -4.17 -4.71 7.86
CA GLN A 73 -3.84 -3.30 8.04
C GLN A 73 -2.54 -3.04 8.82
N GLU A 74 -2.08 -4.03 9.60
CA GLU A 74 -0.86 -4.00 10.40
C GLU A 74 0.29 -4.83 9.81
N ALA A 75 0.14 -5.32 8.57
CA ALA A 75 1.21 -6.05 7.90
C ALA A 75 2.51 -5.24 7.90
N SER A 76 3.62 -5.95 8.10
CA SER A 76 4.97 -5.42 7.92
C SER A 76 5.22 -5.03 6.46
N LYS A 77 6.31 -4.29 6.25
CA LYS A 77 6.80 -3.97 4.92
C LYS A 77 7.42 -5.19 4.24
N GLU A 78 8.01 -6.09 5.01
CA GLU A 78 8.51 -7.42 4.63
C GLU A 78 7.43 -8.49 4.69
#